data_AF-A0A418SP71-F1
#
_entry.id   AF-A0A418SP71-F1
#
_cell.length_a   1.000
_cell.length_b   1.000
_cell.length_c   1.000
_cell.angle_alpha   90.00
_cell.angle_beta   90.00
_cell.angle_gamma   90.00
#
_symmetry.space_group_name_H-M   'P 1'
#
loop_
_entity.id
_entity.type
_entity.pdbx_description
1 polymer ?
#
loop_
_entity_poly.entity_id
_entity_poly.type
_entity_poly.pdbx_seq_one_letter_code
_entity_poly.pdbx_strand_id
1 'polypeptide(L)' 'MQENRARRAIYHQTLRELNALTARDLADLGISRSMITRLAHEAAYSDGK' A
#
# COMPACT_ATOMS: atom_id res chain seq x y z
N MET A 1 -1.37 -16.08 -14.81
CA MET A 1 -0.01 -15.68 -14.34
C MET A 1 0.18 -14.16 -14.26
N GLN A 2 -0.36 -13.38 -15.20
CA GLN A 2 -0.16 -11.92 -15.23
C GLN A 2 -0.82 -11.19 -14.05
N GLU A 3 -2.02 -11.59 -13.67
CA GLU A 3 -2.80 -10.95 -12.59
C GLU A 3 -2.08 -10.99 -11.23
N ASN A 4 -1.49 -12.13 -10.86
CA ASN A 4 -0.69 -12.24 -9.63
C ASN A 4 0.55 -11.34 -9.64
N ARG A 5 1.16 -11.11 -10.82
CA ARG A 5 2.31 -10.19 -10.94
C ARG A 5 1.85 -8.74 -10.83
N ALA A 6 0.72 -8.38 -11.42
CA ALA A 6 0.14 -7.05 -11.30
C ALA A 6 -0.21 -6.71 -9.84
N ARG A 7 -0.90 -7.61 -9.12
CA ARG A 7 -1.21 -7.43 -7.70
C ARG A 7 0.05 -7.26 -6.85
N ARG A 8 1.08 -8.08 -7.10
CA ARG A 8 2.38 -7.95 -6.41
C ARG A 8 3.06 -6.61 -6.70
N ALA A 9 3.01 -6.14 -7.94
CA ALA A 9 3.57 -4.86 -8.33
C ALA A 9 2.89 -3.71 -7.58
N ILE A 10 1.55 -3.70 -7.54
CA ILE A 10 0.75 -2.72 -6.79
C ILE A 10 1.13 -2.75 -5.30
N TYR A 11 1.16 -3.94 -4.69
CA TYR A 11 1.53 -4.10 -3.28
C TYR A 11 2.90 -3.48 -2.96
N HIS A 12 3.93 -3.83 -3.74
CA HIS A 12 5.28 -3.32 -3.52
C HIS A 12 5.40 -1.82 -3.81
N GLN A 13 4.68 -1.32 -4.81
CA GLN A 13 4.62 0.10 -5.11
C GLN A 13 4.00 0.88 -3.95
N THR A 14 2.79 0.51 -3.51
CA THR A 14 2.10 1.15 -2.39
C THR A 14 2.93 1.09 -1.10
N LEU A 15 3.55 -0.05 -0.81
CA LEU A 15 4.46 -0.16 0.33
C LEU A 15 5.62 0.84 0.23
N ARG A 16 6.27 0.94 -0.94
CA ARG A 16 7.43 1.82 -1.13
C ARG A 16 7.03 3.28 -0.97
N GLU A 17 5.93 3.69 -1.58
CA GLU A 17 5.41 5.06 -1.52
C GLU A 17 5.05 5.45 -0.09
N LEU A 18 4.26 4.62 0.60
CA LEU A 18 3.86 4.90 1.99
C LEU A 18 5.04 4.87 2.97
N ASN A 19 6.04 4.01 2.75
CA ASN A 19 7.24 4.00 3.60
C ASN A 19 8.16 5.20 3.35
N ALA A 20 8.12 5.79 2.15
CA ALA A 20 8.89 6.99 1.83
C ALA A 20 8.30 8.25 2.49
N LEU A 21 7.03 8.22 2.91
CA LEU A 21 6.39 9.31 3.64
C LEU A 21 6.95 9.46 5.06
N THR A 22 7.00 10.71 5.53
CA THR A 22 7.39 11.01 6.91
C THR A 22 6.26 10.67 7.88
N ALA A 23 6.57 10.62 9.18
CA ALA A 23 5.53 10.42 10.20
C ALA A 23 4.48 11.54 10.20
N ARG A 24 4.85 12.76 9.79
CA ARG A 24 3.92 13.89 9.66
C ARG A 24 3.00 13.71 8.46
N ASP A 25 3.55 13.40 7.27
CA ASP A 25 2.74 13.17 6.07
C ASP A 25 1.75 12.03 6.30
N LEU A 26 2.19 10.94 6.96
CA LEU A 26 1.31 9.84 7.33
C LEU A 26 0.22 10.29 8.32
N ALA A 27 0.56 11.11 9.32
CA ALA A 27 -0.41 11.63 10.29
C ALA A 27 -1.43 12.59 9.64
N ASP A 28 -1.00 13.44 8.71
CA ASP A 28 -1.87 14.33 7.95
C ASP A 28 -2.88 13.55 7.09
N LEU A 29 -2.48 12.39 6.59
CA LEU A 29 -3.35 11.44 5.89
C LEU A 29 -4.18 10.56 6.83
N GLY A 30 -3.98 10.65 8.15
CA GLY A 30 -4.62 9.77 9.14
C GLY A 30 -4.13 8.31 9.11
N ILE A 31 -2.95 8.06 8.54
CA ILE A 31 -2.36 6.72 8.38
C ILE A 31 -1.33 6.48 9.48
N SER A 32 -1.45 5.35 10.17
CA SER A 32 -0.40 4.86 11.08
C SER A 32 0.60 3.96 10.34
N ARG A 33 1.87 3.94 10.75
CA ARG A 33 2.89 3.04 10.13
C ARG A 33 2.50 1.56 10.15
N SER A 34 1.78 1.12 11.19
CA SER A 34 1.24 -0.24 11.28
C SER A 34 0.16 -0.55 10.24
N MET A 35 -0.51 0.46 9.68
CA MET A 35 -1.54 0.31 8.64
C MET A 35 -0.95 0.18 7.25
N ILE A 36 0.32 0.57 7.03
CA ILE A 36 0.95 0.60 5.70
C ILE A 36 0.86 -0.78 5.01
N THR A 37 1.20 -1.85 5.72
CA THR A 37 1.12 -3.22 5.19
C THR A 37 -0.31 -3.63 4.83
N ARG A 38 -1.28 -3.24 5.67
CA ARG A 38 -2.70 -3.52 5.42
C ARG A 38 -3.20 -2.76 4.20
N LEU A 39 -2.90 -1.47 4.10
CA LEU A 39 -3.33 -0.61 2.99
C LEU A 39 -2.71 -1.06 1.67
N ALA A 40 -1.44 -1.46 1.67
CA ALA A 40 -0.80 -2.04 0.49
C ALA A 40 -1.48 -3.36 0.06
N HIS A 41 -1.89 -4.20 1.02
CA HIS A 41 -2.62 -5.42 0.74
C HIS A 41 -4.04 -5.12 0.20
N GLU A 42 -4.75 -4.16 0.79
CA GLU A 42 -6.05 -3.73 0.28
C GLU A 42 -5.93 -3.19 -1.14
N ALA A 43 -4.99 -2.27 -1.42
CA ALA A 43 -4.77 -1.73 -2.76
C ALA A 43 -4.48 -2.82 -3.82
N ALA A 44 -3.71 -3.85 -3.46
CA ALA A 44 -3.34 -4.93 -4.38
C ALA A 44 -4.43 -5.99 -4.60
N TYR A 45 -5.28 -6.25 -3.61
CA TYR A 45 -6.18 -7.42 -3.62
C TYR A 45 -7.67 -7.07 -3.51
N SER A 46 -8.03 -5.83 -3.20
CA SER A 46 -9.44 -5.39 -3.11
C SER A 46 -10.00 -4.77 -4.39
N ASP A 47 -9.14 -4.34 -5.33
CA ASP A 47 -9.50 -3.75 -6.64
C ASP A 47 -10.11 -4.77 -7.64
N GLY A 48 -10.27 -6.04 -7.23
CA GLY A 48 -10.91 -7.09 -8.02
C GLY A 48 -12.35 -7.42 -7.61
N LYS A 49 -13.01 -6.55 -6.82
CA LYS A 49 -14.42 -6.72 -6.41
C LYS A 49 -15.36 -5.90 -7.27
#